data_AF-A0AAW8T912-F1
#
_entry.id   AF-A0AAW8T912-F1
#
_cell.length_a   1.000
_cell.length_b   1.000
_cell.length_c   1.000
_cell.angle_alpha   90.00
_cell.angle_beta   90.00
_cell.angle_gamma   90.00
#
_symmetry.space_group_name_H-M   'P 1'
#
loop_
_entity.id
_entity.type
_entity.pdbx_description
1 polymer ?
#
loop_
_entity_poly.entity_id
_entity_poly.type
_entity_poly.pdbx_seq_one_letter_code
_entity_poly.pdbx_strand_id
1 'polypeptide(L)'
;MNLNLGLLEEYSRDYVKLGSLSFYSLFKKYILPSWYKRLIIQALIDVYDSWKQTLDELGEPYYLKLWIFEKDILHSQVVASYRGMLNFYDNTFAEVEKVESLPNELAIKNANELLWHKGFDLISWSENDLQERIDDGFYTIEEVQSIKESANWISEISDDKFYVIKDGAVWLGER
;
A
#
# COMPACT_ATOMS: atom_id res chain seq x y z
N MET A 1 -12.34 13.91 2.52
CA MET A 1 -13.08 12.94 3.34
C MET A 1 -12.56 13.09 4.75
N ASN A 2 -13.43 13.22 5.75
CA ASN A 2 -13.00 13.47 7.12
C ASN A 2 -12.61 12.16 7.82
N LEU A 3 -11.68 12.24 8.76
CA LEU A 3 -11.26 11.12 9.60
C LEU A 3 -12.41 10.69 10.50
N ASN A 4 -12.67 9.38 10.61
CA ASN A 4 -13.72 8.89 11.48
C ASN A 4 -13.18 8.72 12.90
N LEU A 5 -13.43 9.72 13.74
CA LEU A 5 -12.96 9.72 15.14
C LEU A 5 -13.49 8.53 15.95
N GLY A 6 -14.69 8.02 15.67
CA GLY A 6 -15.23 6.86 16.39
C GLY A 6 -14.45 5.57 16.09
N LEU A 7 -14.11 5.34 14.81
CA LEU A 7 -13.26 4.21 14.43
C LEU A 7 -11.84 4.37 14.96
N LEU A 8 -11.33 5.59 14.92
CA LEU A 8 -10.01 5.90 15.44
C LEU A 8 -9.95 5.59 16.95
N GLU A 9 -10.91 6.07 17.76
CA GLU A 9 -10.99 5.79 19.19
C GLU A 9 -11.09 4.31 19.53
N GLU A 10 -11.90 3.56 18.78
CA GLU A 10 -12.13 2.14 19.01
C GLU A 10 -10.91 1.28 18.65
N TYR A 11 -10.30 1.52 17.48
CA TYR A 11 -9.27 0.64 16.91
C TYR A 11 -7.85 1.19 17.00
N SER A 12 -7.69 2.44 17.45
CA SER A 12 -6.42 3.17 17.43
C SER A 12 -5.82 3.37 16.02
N ARG A 13 -6.62 3.18 14.97
CA ARG A 13 -6.21 3.28 13.56
C ARG A 13 -7.41 3.51 12.63
N ASP A 14 -7.16 4.15 11.49
CA ASP A 14 -8.12 4.28 10.40
C ASP A 14 -7.38 4.28 9.05
N TYR A 15 -8.07 3.94 7.97
CA TYR A 15 -7.51 4.00 6.62
C TYR A 15 -8.59 4.29 5.58
N VAL A 16 -8.20 5.05 4.55
CA VAL A 16 -9.02 5.26 3.36
C VAL A 16 -8.26 4.73 2.16
N LYS A 17 -8.81 3.65 1.59
CA LYS A 17 -8.44 3.15 0.27
C LYS A 17 -9.45 3.62 -0.76
N LEU A 18 -9.01 3.80 -1.99
CA LEU A 18 -9.94 3.86 -3.11
C LEU A 18 -10.67 2.52 -3.09
N GLY A 19 -11.99 2.56 -2.85
CA GLY A 19 -12.78 1.35 -2.67
C GLY A 19 -12.50 0.35 -3.77
N SER A 20 -12.63 -0.95 -3.48
CA SER A 20 -12.45 -1.97 -4.52
C SER A 20 -13.43 -1.65 -5.64
N LEU A 21 -12.93 -1.02 -6.70
CA LEU A 21 -13.59 -1.02 -7.99
C LEU A 21 -13.55 -2.49 -8.37
N SER A 22 -14.55 -3.23 -7.91
CA SER A 22 -14.55 -4.70 -7.83
C SER A 22 -14.45 -5.33 -9.22
N PHE A 23 -14.54 -4.50 -10.26
CA PHE A 23 -14.34 -4.84 -11.66
C PHE A 23 -12.95 -4.47 -12.19
N TYR A 24 -12.27 -3.43 -11.68
CA TYR A 24 -10.92 -3.07 -12.16
C TYR A 24 -9.88 -4.14 -11.79
N SER A 25 -10.01 -4.79 -10.64
CA SER A 25 -9.18 -5.94 -10.26
C SER A 25 -9.38 -7.16 -11.19
N LEU A 26 -10.55 -7.28 -11.83
CA LEU A 26 -10.79 -8.29 -12.87
C LEU A 26 -10.07 -7.95 -14.18
N PHE A 27 -9.72 -6.67 -14.39
CA PHE A 27 -9.04 -6.15 -15.56
C PHE A 27 -7.63 -5.64 -15.23
N LYS A 28 -6.84 -6.41 -14.45
CA LYS A 28 -5.39 -6.18 -14.16
C LYS A 28 -4.53 -5.80 -15.39
N LYS A 29 -5.05 -5.96 -16.61
CA LYS A 29 -4.44 -5.58 -17.88
C LYS A 29 -4.54 -4.08 -18.24
N TYR A 30 -5.37 -3.28 -17.58
CA TYR A 30 -5.53 -1.88 -17.96
C TYR A 30 -4.53 -0.97 -17.25
N ILE A 31 -3.50 -0.52 -17.99
CA ILE A 31 -2.58 0.52 -17.53
C ILE A 31 -3.34 1.84 -17.51
N LEU A 32 -3.54 2.39 -16.31
CA LEU A 32 -4.18 3.69 -16.15
C LEU A 32 -3.29 4.81 -16.72
N PRO A 33 -3.85 5.77 -17.47
CA PRO A 33 -3.07 6.88 -18.01
C PRO A 33 -2.57 7.79 -16.90
N SER A 34 -1.39 8.40 -17.08
CA SER A 34 -0.74 9.20 -16.04
C SER A 34 -1.60 10.35 -15.52
N TRP A 35 -2.40 11.01 -16.38
CA TRP A 35 -3.32 12.08 -15.96
C TRP A 35 -4.36 11.58 -14.93
N TYR A 36 -4.83 10.35 -15.06
CA TYR A 36 -5.81 9.78 -14.14
C TYR A 36 -5.16 9.33 -12.82
N LYS A 37 -3.96 8.74 -12.90
CA LYS A 37 -3.14 8.47 -11.70
C LYS A 37 -2.94 9.75 -10.88
N ARG A 38 -2.66 10.87 -11.54
CA ARG A 38 -2.49 12.18 -10.87
C ARG A 38 -3.76 12.70 -10.20
N LEU A 39 -4.94 12.49 -10.79
CA LEU A 39 -6.22 12.84 -10.14
C LEU A 39 -6.45 12.03 -8.88
N ILE A 40 -6.14 10.73 -8.93
CA ILE A 40 -6.21 9.84 -7.78
C ILE A 40 -5.30 10.34 -6.66
N ILE A 41 -4.02 10.62 -6.98
CA ILE A 41 -3.05 11.10 -6.00
C ILE A 41 -3.50 12.44 -5.40
N GLN A 42 -4.02 13.36 -6.21
CA GLN A 42 -4.54 14.64 -5.72
C GLN A 42 -5.68 14.42 -4.71
N ALA A 43 -6.65 13.56 -5.02
CA ALA A 43 -7.74 13.25 -4.12
C ALA A 43 -7.26 12.63 -2.79
N LEU A 44 -6.23 11.76 -2.84
CA LEU A 44 -5.64 11.18 -1.65
C LEU A 44 -4.87 12.23 -0.82
N ILE A 45 -4.19 13.19 -1.45
CA ILE A 45 -3.58 14.33 -0.74
C ILE A 45 -4.66 15.17 -0.04
N ASP A 46 -5.78 15.44 -0.70
CA ASP A 46 -6.87 16.20 -0.07
C ASP A 46 -7.45 15.49 1.16
N VAL A 47 -7.48 14.15 1.16
CA VAL A 47 -7.85 13.33 2.34
C VAL A 47 -6.76 13.41 3.41
N TYR A 48 -5.49 13.23 3.02
CA TYR A 48 -4.33 13.34 3.91
C TYR A 48 -4.34 14.67 4.66
N ASP A 49 -4.56 15.77 3.95
CA ASP A 49 -4.56 17.13 4.53
C ASP A 49 -5.71 17.32 5.52
N SER A 50 -6.90 16.83 5.17
CA SER A 50 -8.05 16.83 6.06
C SER A 50 -7.79 16.02 7.33
N TRP A 51 -7.16 14.84 7.20
CA TRP A 51 -6.86 13.97 8.33
C TRP A 51 -5.77 14.56 9.21
N LYS A 52 -4.74 15.16 8.61
CA LYS A 52 -3.66 15.84 9.32
C LYS A 52 -4.21 16.95 10.22
N GLN A 53 -5.09 17.80 9.69
CA GLN A 53 -5.70 18.85 10.50
C GLN A 53 -6.42 18.28 11.74
N THR A 54 -7.23 17.23 11.55
CA THR A 54 -7.94 16.59 12.66
C THR A 54 -6.98 15.95 13.68
N LEU A 55 -5.92 15.28 13.22
CA LEU A 55 -4.94 14.63 14.10
C LEU A 55 -4.07 15.65 14.85
N ASP A 56 -3.70 16.76 14.22
CA ASP A 56 -2.97 17.86 14.85
C ASP A 56 -3.80 18.49 15.99
N GLU A 57 -5.12 18.59 15.83
CA GLU A 57 -6.05 19.09 16.86
C GLU A 57 -6.15 18.17 18.09
N LEU A 58 -5.84 16.87 17.95
CA LEU A 58 -5.83 15.93 19.08
C LEU A 58 -4.62 16.14 20.02
N GLY A 59 -3.53 16.74 19.52
CA GLY A 59 -2.33 17.01 20.31
C GLY A 59 -1.57 15.75 20.78
N GLU A 60 -1.80 14.61 20.14
CA GLU A 60 -1.15 13.33 20.46
C GLU A 60 -0.20 12.89 19.34
N PRO A 61 0.83 12.08 19.64
CA PRO A 61 1.64 11.44 18.61
C PRO A 61 0.80 10.51 17.74
N TYR A 62 0.94 10.66 16.43
CA TYR A 62 0.26 9.84 15.44
C TYR A 62 1.22 9.44 14.31
N TYR A 63 0.89 8.34 13.63
CA TYR A 63 1.40 7.97 12.33
C TYR A 63 0.35 8.41 11.30
N LEU A 64 0.73 9.19 10.30
CA LEU A 64 -0.11 9.53 9.15
C LEU A 64 0.73 9.51 7.89
N LYS A 65 0.43 8.59 6.97
CA LYS A 65 1.12 8.51 5.68
C LYS A 65 0.17 8.32 4.52
N LEU A 66 0.56 8.87 3.38
CA LEU A 66 0.01 8.56 2.07
C LEU A 66 0.84 7.45 1.42
N TRP A 67 0.22 6.35 1.05
CA TRP A 67 0.86 5.24 0.36
C TRP A 67 0.41 5.19 -1.10
N ILE A 68 1.37 5.25 -2.03
CA ILE A 68 1.12 5.19 -3.47
C ILE A 68 1.78 3.93 -4.02
N PHE A 69 0.96 2.97 -4.44
CA PHE A 69 1.42 1.72 -5.03
C PHE A 69 1.64 1.92 -6.53
N GLU A 70 2.87 1.83 -7.00
CA GLU A 70 3.23 2.18 -8.38
C GLU A 70 2.60 1.24 -9.41
N LYS A 71 2.59 -0.06 -9.10
CA LYS A 71 1.99 -1.11 -9.95
C LYS A 71 0.47 -1.12 -9.90
N ASP A 72 -0.11 -0.81 -8.74
CA ASP A 72 -1.56 -0.81 -8.53
C ASP A 72 -2.02 0.47 -7.84
N ILE A 73 -2.10 1.56 -8.62
CA ILE A 73 -2.46 2.87 -8.10
C ILE A 73 -3.81 2.89 -7.37
N LEU A 74 -4.71 1.95 -7.70
CA LEU A 74 -6.03 1.84 -7.05
C LEU A 74 -5.93 1.25 -5.65
N HIS A 75 -4.83 0.58 -5.32
CA HIS A 75 -4.52 0.12 -3.96
C HIS A 75 -3.94 1.24 -3.07
N SER A 76 -3.65 2.41 -3.64
CA SER A 76 -3.15 3.57 -2.90
C SER A 76 -4.14 4.03 -1.83
N GLN A 77 -3.60 4.45 -0.69
CA GLN A 77 -4.39 4.74 0.50
C GLN A 77 -3.74 5.79 1.41
N VAL A 78 -4.57 6.46 2.19
CA VAL A 78 -4.14 7.26 3.35
C VAL A 78 -4.39 6.42 4.59
N VAL A 79 -3.38 6.30 5.44
CA VAL A 79 -3.48 5.54 6.69
C VAL A 79 -3.12 6.40 7.87
N ALA A 80 -3.83 6.18 8.99
CA ALA A 80 -3.54 6.79 10.27
C ALA A 80 -3.51 5.74 11.38
N SER A 81 -2.61 5.91 12.34
CA SER A 81 -2.65 5.18 13.61
C SER A 81 -2.10 6.04 14.74
N TYR A 82 -2.52 5.77 15.97
CA TYR A 82 -2.09 6.52 17.14
C TYR A 82 -2.14 5.64 18.40
N ARG A 83 -1.67 6.16 19.54
CA ARG A 83 -1.68 5.47 20.83
C ARG A 83 -1.13 4.03 20.74
N GLY A 84 -1.95 3.03 21.10
CA GLY A 84 -1.56 1.62 21.15
C GLY A 84 -1.16 1.02 19.82
N MET A 85 -1.50 1.67 18.70
CA MET A 85 -1.17 1.24 17.34
C MET A 85 -0.21 2.20 16.63
N LEU A 86 0.47 3.10 17.35
CA LEU A 86 1.37 4.10 16.75
C LEU A 86 2.39 3.48 15.77
N ASN A 87 3.00 2.37 16.17
CA ASN A 87 4.06 1.69 15.41
C ASN A 87 3.52 0.54 14.54
N PHE A 88 2.20 0.44 14.36
CA PHE A 88 1.56 -0.68 13.66
C PHE A 88 2.08 -0.84 12.22
N TYR A 89 2.42 0.27 11.56
CA TYR A 89 2.80 0.27 10.15
C TYR A 89 4.31 0.25 9.89
N ASP A 90 5.16 0.29 10.92
CA ASP A 90 6.61 0.51 10.78
C ASP A 90 7.31 -0.53 9.89
N ASN A 91 6.81 -1.77 9.89
CA ASN A 91 7.39 -2.90 9.15
C ASN A 91 6.50 -3.36 7.97
N THR A 92 5.62 -2.49 7.47
CA THR A 92 4.70 -2.86 6.38
C THR A 92 5.44 -3.05 5.05
N PHE A 93 6.50 -2.27 4.79
CA PHE A 93 7.21 -2.26 3.52
C PHE A 93 8.69 -2.58 3.72
N ALA A 94 9.29 -3.24 2.72
CA ALA A 94 10.72 -3.54 2.71
C ALA A 94 11.56 -2.38 2.19
N GLU A 95 12.79 -2.28 2.68
CA GLU A 95 13.86 -1.41 2.14
C GLU A 95 13.41 0.04 1.95
N VAL A 96 12.76 0.60 2.98
CA VAL A 96 12.28 1.97 2.95
C VAL A 96 13.45 2.95 3.02
N GLU A 97 13.65 3.73 1.96
CA GLU A 97 14.68 4.75 1.85
C GLU A 97 14.09 6.13 1.55
N LYS A 98 14.74 7.19 2.03
CA LYS A 98 14.31 8.56 1.74
C LYS A 98 14.63 8.93 0.28
N VAL A 99 13.68 9.57 -0.39
CA VAL A 99 13.81 10.02 -1.78
C VAL A 99 13.41 11.48 -1.93
N GLU A 100 13.90 12.15 -2.97
CA GLU A 100 13.66 13.58 -3.16
C GLU A 100 12.26 13.89 -3.70
N SER A 101 11.74 13.03 -4.57
CA SER A 101 10.46 13.28 -5.24
C SER A 101 9.85 12.00 -5.82
N LEU A 102 8.56 12.08 -6.14
CA LEU A 102 7.86 11.06 -6.90
C LEU A 102 8.35 10.98 -8.36
N PRO A 103 8.20 9.83 -9.03
CA PRO A 103 8.41 9.70 -10.46
C PRO A 103 7.55 10.71 -11.24
N ASN A 104 8.08 11.21 -12.37
CA ASN A 104 7.40 12.20 -13.21
C ASN A 104 5.97 11.82 -13.59
N GLU A 105 5.67 10.53 -13.77
CA GLU A 105 4.32 10.06 -14.09
C GLU A 105 3.30 10.34 -12.98
N LEU A 106 3.76 10.29 -11.72
CA LEU A 106 2.97 10.46 -10.50
C LEU A 106 3.08 11.88 -9.93
N ALA A 107 4.08 12.66 -10.35
CA ALA A 107 4.35 13.99 -9.84
C ALA A 107 3.18 14.96 -10.08
N ILE A 108 2.71 15.59 -9.00
CA ILE A 108 1.76 16.69 -8.98
C ILE A 108 2.29 17.80 -8.07
N LYS A 109 1.83 19.05 -8.29
CA LYS A 109 2.38 20.23 -7.62
C LYS A 109 2.38 20.12 -6.09
N ASN A 110 1.27 19.66 -5.51
CA ASN A 110 1.11 19.58 -4.05
C ASN A 110 1.88 18.40 -3.44
N ALA A 111 2.24 17.38 -4.23
CA ALA A 111 3.04 16.25 -3.74
C ALA A 111 4.47 16.68 -3.36
N ASN A 112 4.97 17.79 -3.91
CA ASN A 112 6.29 18.33 -3.56
C ASN A 112 6.37 18.88 -2.13
N GLU A 113 5.23 19.06 -1.46
CA GLU A 113 5.17 19.50 -0.06
C GLU A 113 5.30 18.34 0.93
N LEU A 114 5.27 17.09 0.46
CA LEU A 114 5.45 15.89 1.26
C LEU A 114 6.91 15.44 1.25
N LEU A 115 7.37 14.93 2.39
CA LEU A 115 8.60 14.16 2.48
C LEU A 115 8.33 12.75 1.99
N TRP A 116 9.12 12.31 1.01
CA TRP A 116 8.93 11.01 0.37
C TRP A 116 9.95 9.98 0.83
N HIS A 117 9.44 8.77 1.03
CA HIS A 117 10.24 7.56 1.10
C HIS A 117 9.77 6.59 0.01
N LYS A 118 10.67 5.72 -0.43
CA LYS A 118 10.39 4.63 -1.35
C LYS A 118 10.68 3.32 -0.64
N GLY A 119 9.74 2.40 -0.66
CA GLY A 119 9.92 1.02 -0.23
C GLY A 119 9.37 0.05 -1.25
N PHE A 120 9.29 -1.22 -0.87
CA PHE A 120 8.71 -2.27 -1.67
C PHE A 120 7.58 -2.98 -0.94
N ASP A 121 6.49 -3.21 -1.67
CA ASP A 121 5.40 -4.08 -1.23
C ASP A 121 5.86 -5.53 -1.25
N LEU A 122 5.47 -6.28 -0.22
CA LEU A 122 5.81 -7.69 -0.06
C LEU A 122 4.57 -8.54 -0.24
N ILE A 123 4.58 -9.40 -1.25
CA ILE A 123 3.56 -10.42 -1.43
C ILE A 123 4.14 -11.74 -0.96
N SER A 124 3.46 -12.39 -0.02
CA SER A 124 3.77 -13.75 0.41
C SER A 124 2.75 -14.73 -0.13
N TRP A 125 3.22 -15.79 -0.77
CA TRP A 125 2.41 -16.94 -1.16
C TRP A 125 2.78 -18.14 -0.30
N SER A 126 1.82 -18.76 0.37
CA SER A 126 2.08 -20.07 0.98
C SER A 126 2.12 -21.17 -0.08
N GLU A 127 2.75 -22.30 0.25
CA GLU A 127 2.74 -23.49 -0.62
C GLU A 127 1.29 -23.94 -0.88
N ASN A 128 0.45 -23.90 0.16
CA ASN A 128 -0.96 -24.24 0.06
C ASN A 128 -1.74 -23.29 -0.86
N ASP A 129 -1.54 -21.96 -0.74
CA ASP A 129 -2.20 -20.98 -1.61
C ASP A 129 -1.88 -21.24 -3.09
N LEU A 130 -0.62 -21.54 -3.39
CA LEU A 130 -0.20 -21.80 -4.77
C LEU A 130 -0.81 -23.09 -5.31
N GLN A 131 -0.91 -24.14 -4.48
CA GLN A 131 -1.55 -25.39 -4.86
C GLN A 131 -3.05 -25.21 -5.11
N GLU A 132 -3.76 -24.51 -4.22
CA GLU A 132 -5.18 -24.19 -4.40
C GLU A 132 -5.44 -23.45 -5.71
N ARG A 133 -4.55 -22.51 -6.09
CA ARG A 133 -4.69 -21.78 -7.37
C ARG A 133 -4.52 -22.66 -8.60
N ILE A 134 -3.68 -23.70 -8.52
CA ILE A 134 -3.56 -24.71 -9.58
C ILE A 134 -4.84 -25.54 -9.66
N ASP A 135 -5.32 -26.01 -8.50
CA ASP A 135 -6.50 -26.87 -8.41
C ASP A 135 -7.77 -26.16 -8.90
N ASP A 136 -7.89 -24.86 -8.61
CA ASP A 136 -8.96 -23.99 -9.11
C ASP A 136 -8.80 -23.59 -10.59
N GLY A 137 -7.65 -23.91 -11.20
CA GLY A 137 -7.34 -23.57 -12.59
C GLY A 137 -7.03 -22.10 -12.85
N PHE A 138 -6.66 -21.33 -11.82
CA PHE A 138 -6.24 -19.93 -11.96
C PHE A 138 -4.79 -19.80 -12.46
N TYR A 139 -3.93 -20.78 -12.16
CA TYR A 139 -2.54 -20.82 -12.62
C TYR A 139 -2.16 -22.18 -13.20
N THR A 140 -1.23 -22.18 -14.13
CA THR A 140 -0.55 -23.42 -14.54
C THR A 140 0.57 -23.78 -13.56
N ILE A 141 1.03 -25.02 -13.64
CA ILE A 141 2.19 -25.50 -12.87
C ILE A 141 3.44 -24.67 -13.22
N GLU A 142 3.63 -24.30 -14.50
CA GLU A 142 4.77 -23.47 -14.90
C GLU A 142 4.69 -22.05 -14.32
N GLU A 143 3.50 -21.45 -14.26
CA GLU A 143 3.30 -20.13 -13.67
C GLU A 143 3.62 -20.13 -12.17
N VAL A 144 3.15 -21.13 -11.43
CA VAL A 144 3.49 -21.30 -10.01
C VAL A 144 4.98 -21.54 -9.81
N GLN A 145 5.61 -22.35 -10.65
CA GLN A 145 7.05 -22.58 -10.56
C GLN A 145 7.84 -21.28 -10.79
N SER A 146 7.42 -20.46 -11.76
CA SER A 146 8.02 -19.14 -11.99
C SER A 146 7.86 -18.20 -10.78
N ILE A 147 6.71 -18.22 -10.11
CA ILE A 147 6.48 -17.45 -8.86
C ILE A 147 7.49 -17.89 -7.80
N LYS A 148 7.61 -19.20 -7.55
CA LYS A 148 8.55 -19.76 -6.56
C LYS A 148 10.00 -19.40 -6.86
N GLU A 149 10.42 -19.49 -8.12
CA GLU A 149 11.78 -19.16 -8.56
C GLU A 149 12.07 -17.65 -8.47
N SER A 150 11.05 -16.81 -8.59
CA SER A 150 11.16 -15.35 -8.45
C SER A 150 11.14 -14.85 -7.00
N ALA A 151 10.94 -15.74 -6.03
CA ALA A 151 10.94 -15.39 -4.61
C ALA A 151 12.28 -14.75 -4.20
N ASN A 152 12.19 -13.60 -3.53
CA ASN A 152 13.37 -12.94 -2.98
C ASN A 152 13.94 -13.71 -1.79
N TRP A 153 13.08 -14.30 -0.97
CA TRP A 153 13.45 -15.25 0.07
C TRP A 153 12.28 -16.19 0.37
N ILE A 154 12.60 -17.29 1.05
CA ILE A 154 11.63 -18.25 1.55
C ILE A 154 11.61 -18.12 3.08
N SER A 155 10.42 -18.01 3.64
CA SER A 155 10.19 -18.02 5.08
C SER A 155 9.45 -19.31 5.45
N GLU A 156 9.94 -20.00 6.49
CA GLU A 156 9.28 -21.18 7.03
C GLU A 156 8.62 -20.78 8.35
N ILE A 157 7.29 -20.91 8.42
CA ILE A 157 6.52 -20.62 9.63
C ILE A 157 5.73 -21.89 9.96
N SER A 158 6.07 -22.50 11.09
CA SER A 158 5.59 -23.83 11.46
C SER A 158 5.96 -24.87 10.40
N ASP A 159 4.95 -25.47 9.73
CA ASP A 159 5.10 -26.52 8.73
C ASP A 159 4.79 -26.04 7.30
N ASP A 160 4.63 -24.72 7.10
CA ASP A 160 4.32 -24.13 5.79
C ASP A 160 5.48 -23.26 5.28
N LYS A 161 5.62 -23.23 3.95
CA LYS A 161 6.64 -22.46 3.24
C LYS A 161 6.00 -21.27 2.56
N PHE A 162 6.55 -20.09 2.85
CA PHE A 162 6.12 -18.84 2.27
C PHE A 162 7.17 -18.32 1.30
N TYR A 163 6.77 -18.16 0.04
CA TYR A 163 7.55 -17.53 -1.01
C TYR A 163 7.27 -16.04 -0.98
N VAL A 164 8.25 -15.24 -0.55
CA VAL A 164 8.09 -13.79 -0.41
C VAL A 164 8.72 -13.07 -1.58
N ILE A 165 7.93 -12.24 -2.24
CA ILE A 165 8.27 -11.53 -3.47
C ILE A 165 8.09 -10.03 -3.23
N LYS A 166 9.09 -9.26 -3.65
CA LYS A 166 8.98 -7.81 -3.79
C LYS A 166 8.14 -7.53 -5.02
N ASP A 167 6.88 -7.16 -4.82
CA ASP A 167 5.98 -6.91 -5.95
C ASP A 167 6.27 -5.54 -6.57
N GLY A 168 5.81 -4.46 -5.94
CA GLY A 168 5.89 -3.11 -6.50
C GLY A 168 6.63 -2.14 -5.60
N ALA A 169 7.17 -1.08 -6.20
CA ALA A 169 7.58 0.08 -5.44
C ALA A 169 6.35 0.75 -4.82
N VAL A 170 6.49 1.18 -3.56
CA VAL A 170 5.49 1.95 -2.84
C VAL A 170 6.13 3.26 -2.38
N TRP A 171 5.45 4.36 -2.66
CA TRP A 171 5.89 5.69 -2.28
C TRP A 171 5.12 6.13 -1.04
N LEU A 172 5.84 6.50 0.01
CA LEU A 172 5.31 6.86 1.32
C LEU A 172 5.51 8.36 1.53
N GLY A 173 4.43 9.12 1.57
CA GLY A 173 4.43 10.57 1.77
C GLY A 173 3.98 10.96 3.17
N GLU A 174 4.70 11.89 3.80
CA GLU A 174 4.36 12.44 5.11
C GLU A 174 4.81 13.91 5.27
N ARG A 175 4.21 14.64 6.22
CA ARG A 175 4.62 15.99 6.66
C ARG A 175 4.09 16.32 8.05
#